data_AF-A0A1I6SE72-F1
#
_entry.id   AF-A0A1I6SE72-F1
#
_cell.length_a   1.000
_cell.length_b   1.000
_cell.length_c   1.000
_cell.angle_alpha   90.00
_cell.angle_beta   90.00
_cell.angle_gamma   90.00
#
_symmetry.space_group_name_H-M   'P 1'
#
loop_
_entity.id
_entity.type
_entity.pdbx_description
1 polymer ?
#
loop_
_entity_poly.entity_id
_entity_poly.type
_entity_poly.pdbx_seq_one_letter_code
_entity_poly.pdbx_strand_id
1 'polypeptide(L)'
;MLNKPIEFVKVIRFDNKGFFTKPYNSSYFHHAFAFLDVEITTLTNNNQILDNENMIIEPHFDDPSSSGCFAFLNEYNSKLFQENRPMYFRSEDKRNTMYLNTEEIIWVRNVDHRNQPFYTQYNKNYVHDGKNYEFLEYIDMVDVKLNWVRMSVKLALERTRLYKENFPSQEGIPEKITEFYLTEQQVNRLISPFHMYKQQFKKMCLHLFKTKNLKEHSNQDHTIR
;
A
#
# COMPACT_ATOMS: atom_id res chain seq x y z
N MET A 1 -24.08 -1.22 13.58
CA MET A 1 -22.96 -2.16 13.87
C MET A 1 -21.73 -1.31 14.18
N LEU A 2 -21.12 -1.44 15.36
CA LEU A 2 -19.83 -0.79 15.62
C LEU A 2 -18.79 -1.42 14.69
N ASN A 3 -18.33 -0.67 13.69
CA ASN A 3 -17.21 -1.07 12.84
C ASN A 3 -15.97 -1.17 13.72
N LYS A 4 -15.63 -2.39 14.15
CA LYS A 4 -14.36 -2.66 14.80
C LYS A 4 -13.25 -2.28 13.80
N PRO A 5 -12.23 -1.51 14.19
CA PRO A 5 -11.14 -1.20 13.28
C PRO A 5 -10.51 -2.50 12.78
N ILE A 6 -10.41 -2.62 11.45
CA ILE A 6 -9.69 -3.72 10.81
C ILE A 6 -8.23 -3.53 11.22
N GLU A 7 -7.70 -4.44 12.04
CA GLU A 7 -6.32 -4.37 12.56
C GLU A 7 -5.31 -4.85 11.52
N PHE A 8 -5.74 -5.76 10.64
CA PHE A 8 -4.92 -6.37 9.60
C PHE A 8 -5.70 -6.49 8.31
N VAL A 9 -5.03 -6.28 7.18
CA VAL A 9 -5.61 -6.43 5.85
C VAL A 9 -4.84 -7.45 5.02
N LYS A 10 -5.54 -8.04 4.06
CA LYS A 10 -4.98 -9.00 3.13
C LYS A 10 -4.01 -8.31 2.17
N VAL A 11 -2.84 -8.91 1.99
CA VAL A 11 -1.86 -8.59 0.94
C VAL A 11 -1.85 -9.74 -0.06
N ILE A 12 -2.04 -9.43 -1.33
CA ILE A 12 -2.11 -10.42 -2.42
C ILE A 12 -0.94 -10.19 -3.37
N ARG A 13 -0.16 -11.23 -3.62
CA ARG A 13 0.95 -11.18 -4.58
C ARG A 13 0.87 -12.33 -5.58
N PHE A 14 1.18 -12.05 -6.84
CA PHE A 14 1.27 -13.04 -7.92
C PHE A 14 2.73 -13.30 -8.22
N ASP A 15 3.25 -14.42 -7.70
CA ASP A 15 4.63 -14.85 -7.93
C ASP A 15 4.81 -16.33 -7.56
N ASN A 16 5.51 -17.09 -8.39
CA ASN A 16 5.77 -18.50 -8.12
C ASN A 16 6.69 -18.74 -6.91
N LYS A 17 7.43 -17.73 -6.46
CA LYS A 17 8.33 -17.76 -5.28
C LYS A 17 7.73 -17.10 -4.03
N GLY A 18 6.42 -16.90 -3.97
CA GLY A 18 5.78 -16.34 -2.79
C GLY A 18 6.04 -14.85 -2.63
N PHE A 19 6.50 -14.45 -1.44
CA PHE A 19 6.86 -13.07 -1.12
C PHE A 19 8.36 -12.77 -1.29
N PHE A 20 9.07 -13.53 -2.12
CA PHE A 20 10.50 -13.31 -2.41
C PHE A 20 10.81 -11.90 -2.94
N THR A 21 11.72 -11.17 -2.32
CA THR A 21 12.10 -9.81 -2.71
C THR A 21 13.25 -9.79 -3.71
N LYS A 22 13.32 -8.72 -4.50
CA LYS A 22 14.39 -8.45 -5.45
C LYS A 22 14.70 -6.95 -5.45
N PRO A 23 15.92 -6.52 -5.84
CA PRO A 23 16.20 -5.11 -6.11
C PRO A 23 15.14 -4.51 -7.03
N TYR A 24 14.77 -3.24 -6.79
CA TYR A 24 13.79 -2.55 -7.61
C TYR A 24 14.24 -2.51 -9.07
N ASN A 25 15.49 -2.09 -9.30
CA ASN A 25 16.12 -2.14 -10.60
C ASN A 25 17.15 -3.27 -10.64
N SER A 26 17.09 -4.11 -11.67
CA SER A 26 18.01 -5.23 -11.89
C SER A 26 18.10 -5.58 -13.38
N SER A 27 19.04 -6.47 -13.74
CA SER A 27 19.24 -6.94 -15.12
C SER A 27 18.00 -7.55 -15.78
N TYR A 28 17.00 -7.96 -14.98
CA TYR A 28 15.76 -8.57 -15.48
C TYR A 28 14.54 -7.67 -15.33
N PHE A 29 14.62 -6.63 -14.49
CA PHE A 29 13.50 -5.75 -14.18
C PHE A 29 14.03 -4.32 -14.06
N HIS A 30 13.68 -3.48 -15.03
CA HIS A 30 14.01 -2.05 -15.01
C HIS A 30 12.72 -1.27 -14.82
N HIS A 31 12.60 -0.62 -13.68
CA HIS A 31 11.48 0.24 -13.35
C HIS A 31 11.90 1.71 -13.44
N ALA A 32 11.09 2.50 -14.15
CA ALA A 32 11.38 3.90 -14.42
C ALA A 32 10.85 4.87 -13.36
N PHE A 33 10.06 4.40 -12.39
CA PHE A 33 9.28 5.27 -11.52
C PHE A 33 10.01 5.54 -10.19
N ALA A 34 10.21 6.83 -9.90
CA ALA A 34 10.91 7.28 -8.71
C ALA A 34 10.06 7.10 -7.44
N PHE A 35 10.74 7.06 -6.29
CA PHE A 35 10.15 7.11 -4.97
C PHE A 35 10.23 8.53 -4.44
N LEU A 36 9.10 9.12 -4.07
CA LEU A 36 9.03 10.46 -3.49
C LEU A 36 9.02 10.30 -1.97
N ASP A 37 10.02 10.85 -1.28
CA ASP A 37 10.21 10.77 0.17
C ASP A 37 9.21 11.65 0.94
N VAL A 38 7.93 11.41 0.72
CA VAL A 38 6.79 12.10 1.32
C VAL A 38 5.80 11.10 1.89
N GLU A 39 5.12 11.50 2.97
CA GLU A 39 4.01 10.75 3.53
C GLU A 39 2.70 11.50 3.28
N ILE A 40 1.76 10.81 2.64
CA ILE A 40 0.41 11.30 2.41
C ILE A 40 -0.43 11.00 3.65
N THR A 41 -0.94 12.05 4.28
CA THR A 41 -1.80 11.98 5.47
C THR A 41 -3.26 12.32 5.16
N THR A 42 -3.54 12.96 4.02
CA THR A 42 -4.89 13.31 3.55
C THR A 42 -5.05 12.98 2.07
N LEU A 43 -6.28 12.66 1.64
CA LEU A 43 -6.60 12.31 0.25
C LEU A 43 -7.11 13.49 -0.59
N THR A 44 -7.12 14.68 -0.02
CA THR A 44 -7.70 15.89 -0.62
C THR A 44 -6.68 16.78 -1.29
N ASN A 45 -5.43 16.78 -0.81
CA ASN A 45 -4.35 17.58 -1.35
C ASN A 45 -3.84 16.95 -2.65
N ASN A 46 -3.55 17.77 -3.65
CA ASN A 46 -3.11 17.33 -4.96
C ASN A 46 -2.33 18.43 -5.68
N ASN A 47 -1.53 18.04 -6.67
CA ASN A 47 -0.60 18.91 -7.41
C ASN A 47 0.33 19.73 -6.48
N GLN A 48 0.77 19.11 -5.39
CA GLN A 48 1.71 19.72 -4.45
C GLN A 48 3.12 19.78 -5.05
N ILE A 49 3.95 20.62 -4.45
CA ILE A 49 5.34 20.86 -4.82
C ILE A 49 6.22 20.24 -3.71
N LEU A 50 7.23 19.46 -4.08
CA LEU A 50 8.25 18.98 -3.16
C LEU A 50 9.22 20.11 -2.81
N ASP A 51 9.66 20.14 -1.55
CA ASP A 51 10.53 21.22 -1.07
C ASP A 51 11.90 21.25 -1.75
N ASN A 52 12.40 20.10 -2.20
CA ASN A 52 13.67 20.02 -2.92
C ASN A 52 13.80 18.70 -3.73
N GLU A 53 14.77 18.68 -4.64
CA GLU A 53 15.07 17.52 -5.51
C GLU A 53 15.56 16.28 -4.75
N ASN A 54 16.17 16.42 -3.57
CA ASN A 54 16.66 15.27 -2.79
C ASN A 54 15.53 14.40 -2.22
N MET A 55 14.28 14.87 -2.30
CA MET A 55 13.10 14.07 -1.95
C MET A 55 12.72 13.10 -3.07
N ILE A 56 13.38 13.14 -4.23
CA ILE A 56 13.19 12.21 -5.34
C ILE A 56 14.29 11.15 -5.24
N ILE A 57 13.88 9.91 -4.96
CA ILE A 57 14.75 8.76 -4.82
C ILE A 57 14.63 7.91 -6.07
N GLU A 58 15.72 7.80 -6.81
CA GLU A 58 15.85 6.92 -7.97
C GLU A 58 16.72 5.72 -7.60
N PRO A 59 16.14 4.53 -7.37
CA PRO A 59 16.92 3.36 -6.98
C PRO A 59 17.97 2.99 -8.03
N HIS A 60 19.22 2.90 -7.60
CA HIS A 60 20.30 2.45 -8.47
C HIS A 60 20.12 1.00 -8.90
N PHE A 61 20.79 0.65 -10.00
CA PHE A 61 20.77 -0.70 -10.53
C PHE A 61 21.39 -1.70 -9.54
N ASP A 62 20.69 -2.82 -9.32
CA ASP A 62 21.01 -3.87 -8.37
C ASP A 62 21.20 -3.39 -6.91
N ASP A 63 20.59 -2.26 -6.53
CA ASP A 63 20.65 -1.73 -5.16
C ASP A 63 19.84 -2.60 -4.18
N PRO A 64 20.49 -3.32 -3.25
CA PRO A 64 19.78 -4.18 -2.31
C PRO A 64 18.89 -3.40 -1.34
N SER A 65 19.22 -2.14 -1.03
CA SER A 65 18.43 -1.31 -0.10
C SER A 65 17.04 -0.97 -0.65
N SER A 66 16.91 -1.00 -1.97
CA SER A 66 15.65 -0.83 -2.68
C SER A 66 14.83 -2.12 -2.79
N SER A 67 15.32 -3.26 -2.29
CA SER A 67 14.70 -4.56 -2.51
C SER A 67 13.31 -4.67 -1.93
N GLY A 68 12.43 -5.34 -2.66
CA GLY A 68 11.03 -5.44 -2.30
C GLY A 68 10.19 -6.24 -3.28
N CYS A 69 8.88 -6.02 -3.24
CA CYS A 69 7.95 -6.60 -4.21
C CYS A 69 6.65 -5.81 -4.36
N PHE A 70 6.06 -5.93 -5.55
CA PHE A 70 4.72 -5.46 -5.87
C PHE A 70 3.65 -6.39 -5.30
N ALA A 71 2.58 -5.80 -4.77
CA ALA A 71 1.42 -6.52 -4.26
C ALA A 71 0.14 -5.69 -4.41
N PHE A 72 -1.01 -6.32 -4.13
CA PHE A 72 -2.34 -5.71 -4.14
C PHE A 72 -2.98 -5.77 -2.77
N LEU A 73 -3.59 -4.66 -2.37
CA LEU A 73 -4.14 -4.50 -1.03
C LEU A 73 -5.62 -4.86 -1.01
N ASN A 74 -5.99 -5.87 -0.22
CA ASN A 74 -7.34 -6.42 -0.04
C ASN A 74 -7.97 -7.07 -1.29
N GLU A 75 -7.97 -6.35 -2.40
CA GLU A 75 -8.61 -6.71 -3.66
C GLU A 75 -7.78 -6.22 -4.85
N TYR A 76 -8.08 -6.74 -6.03
CA TYR A 76 -7.44 -6.37 -7.29
C TYR A 76 -8.44 -6.57 -8.42
N ASN A 77 -8.20 -5.91 -9.56
CA ASN A 77 -8.99 -6.12 -10.76
C ASN A 77 -8.47 -7.34 -11.53
N SER A 78 -9.25 -8.43 -11.57
CA SER A 78 -8.87 -9.65 -12.29
C SER A 78 -8.67 -9.43 -13.79
N LYS A 79 -9.27 -8.39 -14.37
CA LYS A 79 -9.06 -8.02 -15.78
C LYS A 79 -7.61 -7.62 -16.07
N LEU A 80 -6.81 -7.23 -15.06
CA LEU A 80 -5.38 -6.91 -15.25
C LEU A 80 -4.56 -8.09 -15.78
N PHE A 81 -5.02 -9.32 -15.56
CA PHE A 81 -4.34 -10.56 -15.93
C PHE A 81 -4.83 -11.15 -17.26
N GLN A 82 -5.76 -10.48 -17.95
CA GLN A 82 -6.22 -10.90 -19.28
C GLN A 82 -5.16 -10.57 -20.34
N GLU A 83 -5.25 -11.22 -21.50
CA GLU A 83 -4.36 -10.97 -22.64
C GLU A 83 -4.32 -9.47 -23.00
N ASN A 84 -3.13 -8.97 -23.34
CA ASN A 84 -2.87 -7.55 -23.65
C ASN A 84 -3.13 -6.55 -22.49
N ARG A 85 -3.13 -7.02 -21.23
CA ARG A 85 -3.25 -6.16 -20.04
C ARG A 85 -1.95 -6.12 -19.24
N PRO A 86 -1.74 -5.09 -18.39
CA PRO A 86 -0.45 -4.84 -17.75
C PRO A 86 0.13 -6.02 -16.95
N MET A 87 -0.73 -6.86 -16.36
CA MET A 87 -0.33 -7.99 -15.51
C MET A 87 -0.46 -9.35 -16.22
N TYR A 88 -0.68 -9.38 -17.55
CA TYR A 88 -0.80 -10.63 -18.31
C TYR A 88 0.39 -11.57 -18.14
N PHE A 89 1.62 -11.01 -18.07
CA PHE A 89 2.84 -11.78 -17.85
C PHE A 89 2.91 -12.53 -16.52
N ARG A 90 1.95 -12.26 -15.60
CA ARG A 90 1.77 -12.92 -14.31
C ARG A 90 0.47 -13.73 -14.25
N SER A 91 -0.21 -13.99 -15.37
CA SER A 91 -1.52 -14.68 -15.39
C SER A 91 -1.45 -16.09 -14.80
N GLU A 92 -0.34 -16.79 -15.05
CA GLU A 92 -0.10 -18.17 -14.60
C GLU A 92 0.67 -18.23 -13.26
N ASP A 93 1.04 -17.10 -12.68
CA ASP A 93 1.78 -17.07 -11.43
C ASP A 93 0.89 -17.43 -10.24
N LYS A 94 1.46 -18.15 -9.27
CA LYS A 94 0.76 -18.49 -8.03
C LYS A 94 0.31 -17.23 -7.28
N ARG A 95 -0.96 -17.24 -6.87
CA ARG A 95 -1.53 -16.25 -5.95
C ARG A 95 -1.14 -16.59 -4.51
N ASN A 96 -0.37 -15.71 -3.90
CA ASN A 96 0.05 -15.79 -2.51
C ASN A 96 -0.71 -14.77 -1.66
N THR A 97 -0.97 -15.10 -0.40
CA THR A 97 -1.72 -14.25 0.51
C THR A 97 -1.05 -14.20 1.88
N MET A 98 -0.81 -12.98 2.37
CA MET A 98 -0.35 -12.68 3.71
C MET A 98 -1.17 -11.51 4.29
N TYR A 99 -0.83 -11.07 5.50
CA TYR A 99 -1.53 -10.00 6.20
C TYR A 99 -0.57 -8.93 6.68
N LEU A 100 -1.02 -7.68 6.61
CA LEU A 100 -0.27 -6.50 7.02
C LEU A 100 -1.11 -5.65 7.98
N ASN A 101 -0.45 -5.02 8.96
CA ASN A 101 -1.10 -4.11 9.90
C ASN A 101 -1.64 -2.88 9.15
N THR A 102 -2.84 -2.39 9.49
CA THR A 102 -3.44 -1.22 8.84
C THR A 102 -2.75 0.11 9.15
N GLU A 103 -1.96 0.17 10.21
CA GLU A 103 -1.17 1.36 10.57
C GLU A 103 0.23 1.35 9.93
N GLU A 104 0.62 0.27 9.24
CA GLU A 104 1.89 0.24 8.49
C GLU A 104 1.87 1.29 7.37
N ILE A 105 2.97 2.03 7.22
CA ILE A 105 3.19 2.95 6.11
C ILE A 105 3.78 2.17 4.93
N ILE A 106 3.15 2.21 3.77
CA ILE A 106 3.56 1.48 2.55
C ILE A 106 3.77 2.44 1.38
N TRP A 107 4.50 1.99 0.37
CA TRP A 107 4.66 2.72 -0.88
C TRP A 107 3.49 2.45 -1.81
N VAL A 108 2.78 3.49 -2.21
CA VAL A 108 1.68 3.43 -3.18
C VAL A 108 1.97 4.35 -4.35
N ARG A 109 1.23 4.22 -5.45
CA ARG A 109 1.34 5.20 -6.55
C ARG A 109 0.90 6.60 -6.11
N ASN A 110 1.53 7.61 -6.69
CA ASN A 110 1.34 9.05 -6.50
C ASN A 110 0.01 9.52 -7.11
N VAL A 111 -1.10 8.99 -6.61
CA VAL A 111 -2.43 9.29 -7.13
C VAL A 111 -3.47 9.24 -6.02
N ASP A 112 -4.38 10.21 -6.03
CA ASP A 112 -5.51 10.31 -5.13
C ASP A 112 -6.72 9.49 -5.62
N HIS A 113 -7.79 9.52 -4.83
CA HIS A 113 -9.06 8.84 -5.12
C HIS A 113 -9.82 9.42 -6.33
N ARG A 114 -9.42 10.58 -6.86
CA ARG A 114 -9.95 11.22 -8.08
C ARG A 114 -9.05 11.01 -9.29
N ASN A 115 -8.05 10.12 -9.18
CA ASN A 115 -7.07 9.84 -10.22
C ASN A 115 -6.18 11.06 -10.57
N GLN A 116 -5.95 11.96 -9.60
CA GLN A 116 -5.06 13.13 -9.69
C GLN A 116 -3.77 12.90 -8.91
N PRO A 117 -2.62 13.45 -9.32
CA PRO A 117 -1.37 13.23 -8.62
C PRO A 117 -1.31 14.00 -7.29
N PHE A 118 -0.66 13.44 -6.26
CA PHE A 118 -0.43 14.18 -5.01
C PHE A 118 0.64 15.24 -5.19
N TYR A 119 1.73 14.90 -5.88
CA TYR A 119 2.86 15.78 -6.19
C TYR A 119 3.14 15.80 -7.69
N THR A 120 3.47 16.97 -8.22
CA THR A 120 3.74 17.16 -9.66
C THR A 120 5.08 17.82 -9.93
N GLN A 121 5.57 18.61 -8.98
CA GLN A 121 6.72 19.48 -9.14
C GLN A 121 7.61 19.45 -7.90
N TYR A 122 8.81 20.01 -8.02
CA TYR A 122 9.74 20.22 -6.93
C TYR A 122 10.48 21.55 -7.09
N ASN A 123 10.94 22.12 -5.98
CA ASN A 123 11.84 23.26 -6.01
C ASN A 123 13.27 22.77 -6.30
N LYS A 124 13.90 23.32 -7.32
CA LYS A 124 15.29 23.04 -7.65
C LYS A 124 16.15 24.23 -7.31
N ASN A 125 17.20 23.95 -6.54
CA ASN A 125 18.19 24.95 -6.17
C ASN A 125 19.41 24.78 -7.06
N TYR A 126 19.81 25.84 -7.75
CA TYR A 126 21.04 25.85 -8.53
C TYR A 126 21.91 27.03 -8.15
N VAL A 127 23.22 26.77 -8.02
CA VAL A 127 24.22 27.77 -7.70
C VAL A 127 24.89 28.22 -8.99
N HIS A 128 24.77 29.50 -9.33
CA HIS A 128 25.43 30.11 -10.47
C HIS A 128 26.11 31.41 -10.04
N ASP A 129 27.40 31.59 -10.36
CA ASP A 129 28.20 32.75 -9.97
C ASP A 129 28.11 33.10 -8.47
N GLY A 130 28.06 32.09 -7.60
CA GLY A 130 27.95 32.25 -6.14
C GLY A 130 26.58 32.75 -5.65
N LYS A 131 25.57 32.81 -6.52
CA LYS A 131 24.18 33.12 -6.18
C LYS A 131 23.31 31.87 -6.25
N ASN A 132 22.38 31.76 -5.32
CA ASN A 132 21.38 30.70 -5.30
C ASN A 132 20.16 31.14 -6.10
N TYR A 133 19.72 30.28 -7.02
CA TYR A 133 18.50 30.42 -7.78
C TYR A 133 17.58 29.26 -7.43
N GLU A 134 16.29 29.56 -7.24
CA GLU A 134 15.25 28.58 -7.00
C GLU A 134 14.28 28.61 -8.17
N PHE A 135 13.98 27.45 -8.75
CA PHE A 135 13.00 27.31 -9.82
C PHE A 135 12.16 26.05 -9.63
N LEU A 136 10.96 26.07 -10.20
CA LEU A 136 10.05 24.93 -10.18
C LEU A 136 10.34 24.02 -11.37
N GLU A 137 10.56 22.74 -11.10
CA GLU A 137 10.73 21.70 -12.11
C GLU A 137 9.68 20.58 -11.93
N TYR A 138 9.32 19.91 -13.02
CA TYR A 138 8.38 18.79 -12.99
C TYR A 138 9.12 17.49 -12.62
N ILE A 139 8.50 16.66 -11.78
CA ILE A 139 9.12 15.43 -11.22
C ILE A 139 9.38 14.37 -12.31
N ASP A 140 8.47 14.21 -13.27
CA ASP A 140 8.62 13.28 -14.41
C ASP A 140 7.78 13.80 -15.59
N MET A 141 8.30 13.67 -16.80
CA MET A 141 7.62 14.09 -18.04
C MET A 141 6.66 13.02 -18.59
N VAL A 142 6.78 11.74 -18.20
CA VAL A 142 5.99 10.65 -18.80
C VAL A 142 4.65 10.44 -18.08
N ASP A 143 4.67 10.04 -16.81
CA ASP A 143 3.44 10.00 -15.98
C ASP A 143 3.80 10.05 -14.48
N VAL A 144 3.80 11.25 -13.93
CA VAL A 144 4.09 11.50 -12.51
C VAL A 144 3.18 10.73 -11.54
N LYS A 145 2.01 10.24 -12.00
CA LYS A 145 1.09 9.43 -11.19
C LYS A 145 1.65 8.04 -10.88
N LEU A 146 2.62 7.57 -11.67
CA LEU A 146 3.23 6.26 -11.49
C LEU A 146 4.39 6.28 -10.49
N ASN A 147 4.88 7.44 -10.08
CA ASN A 147 5.85 7.53 -8.98
C ASN A 147 5.27 7.02 -7.66
N TRP A 148 6.13 6.66 -6.71
CA TRP A 148 5.74 6.14 -5.42
C TRP A 148 5.68 7.24 -4.37
N VAL A 149 4.67 7.21 -3.51
CA VAL A 149 4.56 8.02 -2.29
C VAL A 149 4.25 7.09 -1.12
N ARG A 150 4.52 7.53 0.11
CA ARG A 150 4.17 6.73 1.28
C ARG A 150 2.78 7.08 1.77
N MET A 151 2.01 6.08 2.20
CA MET A 151 0.77 6.30 2.95
C MET A 151 0.48 5.13 3.87
N SER A 152 -0.29 5.36 4.93
CA SER A 152 -0.75 4.25 5.76
C SER A 152 -1.66 3.30 4.98
N VAL A 153 -1.59 2.01 5.29
CA VAL A 153 -2.46 0.98 4.71
C VAL A 153 -3.94 1.36 4.87
N LYS A 154 -4.31 1.91 6.03
CA LYS A 154 -5.66 2.43 6.30
C LYS A 154 -6.07 3.52 5.31
N LEU A 155 -5.18 4.49 5.04
CA LEU A 155 -5.46 5.56 4.09
C LEU A 155 -5.50 5.05 2.64
N ALA A 156 -4.69 4.04 2.28
CA ALA A 156 -4.73 3.39 0.98
C ALA A 156 -6.05 2.64 0.72
N LEU A 157 -6.59 1.97 1.74
CA LEU A 157 -7.91 1.34 1.67
C LEU A 157 -9.01 2.39 1.51
N GLU A 158 -8.93 3.49 2.25
CA GLU A 158 -9.88 4.59 2.13
C GLU A 158 -9.83 5.24 0.74
N ARG A 159 -8.62 5.43 0.19
CA ARG A 159 -8.43 5.88 -1.20
C ARG A 159 -9.13 4.97 -2.19
N THR A 160 -8.99 3.66 -2.02
CA THR A 160 -9.62 2.66 -2.89
C THR A 160 -11.15 2.69 -2.77
N ARG A 161 -11.68 2.84 -1.55
CA ARG A 161 -13.12 2.98 -1.30
C ARG A 161 -13.67 4.23 -2.00
N LEU A 162 -13.06 5.39 -1.75
CA LEU A 162 -13.47 6.66 -2.35
C LEU A 162 -13.35 6.66 -3.88
N TYR A 163 -12.32 6.00 -4.43
CA TYR A 163 -12.18 5.84 -5.87
C TYR A 163 -13.40 5.13 -6.47
N LYS A 164 -13.86 4.04 -5.86
CA LYS A 164 -15.05 3.30 -6.34
C LYS A 164 -16.32 4.13 -6.29
N GLU A 165 -16.44 5.01 -5.30
CA GLU A 165 -17.59 5.91 -5.16
C GLU A 165 -17.60 6.99 -6.25
N ASN A 166 -16.43 7.53 -6.59
CA ASN A 166 -16.28 8.51 -7.67
C ASN A 166 -16.38 7.91 -9.08
N PHE A 167 -15.97 6.65 -9.23
CA PHE A 167 -15.93 5.94 -10.51
C PHE A 167 -16.65 4.59 -10.41
N PRO A 168 -17.99 4.58 -10.33
CA PRO A 168 -18.80 3.37 -10.30
C PRO A 168 -18.85 2.74 -11.71
N SER A 169 -17.70 2.34 -12.24
CA SER A 169 -17.57 1.72 -13.56
C SER A 169 -17.55 0.20 -13.47
N GLN A 170 -17.97 -0.49 -14.53
CA GLN A 170 -17.87 -1.94 -14.68
C GLN A 170 -16.45 -2.42 -15.05
N GLU A 171 -15.52 -1.51 -15.30
CA GLU A 171 -14.14 -1.84 -15.72
C GLU A 171 -13.26 -2.30 -14.57
N GLY A 172 -13.70 -2.09 -13.33
CA GLY A 172 -12.95 -2.44 -12.12
C GLY A 172 -11.98 -1.34 -11.71
N ILE A 173 -11.20 -1.62 -10.67
CA ILE A 173 -10.26 -0.66 -10.10
C ILE A 173 -8.95 -0.69 -10.91
N PRO A 174 -8.39 0.46 -11.33
CA PRO A 174 -7.09 0.49 -11.99
C PRO A 174 -5.98 -0.03 -11.09
N GLU A 175 -4.94 -0.60 -11.72
CA GLU A 175 -3.73 -1.07 -11.05
C GLU A 175 -3.12 0.01 -10.17
N LYS A 176 -2.92 1.23 -10.70
CA LYS A 176 -2.34 2.36 -9.95
C LYS A 176 -3.06 2.76 -8.65
N ILE A 177 -4.32 2.34 -8.47
CA ILE A 177 -5.05 2.60 -7.22
C ILE A 177 -4.81 1.50 -6.18
N THR A 178 -4.59 0.25 -6.61
CA THR A 178 -4.59 -0.95 -5.76
C THR A 178 -3.21 -1.59 -5.59
N GLU A 179 -2.30 -1.34 -6.54
CA GLU A 179 -0.92 -1.78 -6.48
C GLU A 179 -0.14 -0.94 -5.48
N PHE A 180 0.73 -1.62 -4.74
CA PHE A 180 1.65 -1.02 -3.79
C PHE A 180 2.97 -1.80 -3.78
N TYR A 181 4.01 -1.17 -3.26
CA TYR A 181 5.34 -1.74 -3.11
C TYR A 181 5.66 -1.93 -1.63
N LEU A 182 6.19 -3.11 -1.30
CA LEU A 182 6.73 -3.43 0.02
C LEU A 182 8.23 -3.59 -0.06
N THR A 183 8.96 -2.90 0.80
CA THR A 183 10.39 -3.16 0.99
C THR A 183 10.60 -4.52 1.66
N GLU A 184 11.80 -5.07 1.53
CA GLU A 184 12.16 -6.35 2.16
C GLU A 184 11.93 -6.36 3.66
N GLN A 185 12.25 -5.25 4.34
CA GLN A 185 12.00 -5.12 5.77
C GLN A 185 10.50 -5.26 6.11
N GLN A 186 9.62 -4.73 5.26
CA GLN A 186 8.17 -4.82 5.45
C GLN A 186 7.63 -6.20 5.09
N VAL A 187 8.17 -6.82 4.03
CA VAL A 187 7.86 -8.21 3.67
C VAL A 187 8.16 -9.16 4.82
N ASN A 188 9.30 -8.98 5.50
CA ASN A 188 9.69 -9.80 6.65
C ASN A 188 8.78 -9.63 7.87
N ARG A 189 7.96 -8.57 7.92
CA ARG A 189 6.96 -8.34 8.97
C ARG A 189 5.57 -8.87 8.62
N LEU A 190 5.37 -9.39 7.40
CA LEU A 190 4.08 -9.92 6.98
C LEU A 190 3.66 -11.12 7.84
N ILE A 191 2.37 -11.15 8.17
CA ILE A 191 1.80 -12.20 9.02
C ILE A 191 1.21 -13.28 8.12
N SER A 192 1.68 -14.51 8.30
CA SER A 192 1.13 -15.66 7.57
C SER A 192 -0.35 -15.91 7.94
N PRO A 193 -1.16 -16.49 7.02
CA PRO A 193 -2.54 -16.85 7.32
C PRO A 193 -2.70 -17.75 8.55
N PHE A 194 -1.82 -18.73 8.73
CA PHE A 194 -1.87 -19.65 9.88
C PHE A 194 -1.76 -18.91 11.23
N HIS A 195 -0.83 -17.95 11.32
CA HIS A 195 -0.68 -17.12 12.51
C HIS A 195 -1.92 -16.25 12.77
N MET A 196 -2.54 -15.74 11.70
CA MET A 196 -3.80 -15.00 11.82
C MET A 196 -4.95 -15.88 12.35
N TYR A 197 -5.11 -17.09 11.82
CA TYR A 197 -6.11 -18.05 12.31
C TYR A 197 -5.91 -18.36 13.80
N LYS A 198 -4.68 -18.62 14.22
CA LYS A 198 -4.36 -18.88 15.64
C LYS A 198 -4.72 -17.69 16.54
N GLN A 199 -4.43 -16.46 16.11
CA GLN A 199 -4.77 -15.25 16.86
C GLN A 199 -6.29 -15.05 16.95
N GLN A 200 -7.03 -15.26 15.86
CA GLN A 200 -8.50 -15.17 15.85
C GLN A 200 -9.13 -16.23 16.76
N PHE A 201 -8.64 -17.47 16.70
CA PHE A 201 -9.09 -18.55 17.57
C PHE A 201 -8.86 -18.22 19.06
N LYS A 202 -7.67 -17.71 19.41
CA LYS A 202 -7.37 -17.27 20.78
C LYS A 202 -8.30 -16.14 21.24
N LYS A 203 -8.55 -15.12 20.41
CA LYS A 203 -9.50 -14.03 20.70
C LYS A 203 -10.92 -14.56 20.92
N MET A 204 -11.36 -15.53 20.11
CA MET A 204 -12.66 -16.18 20.24
C MET A 204 -12.78 -16.97 21.54
N CYS A 205 -11.80 -17.81 21.89
CA CYS A 205 -11.77 -18.53 23.16
C CYS A 205 -11.84 -17.56 24.35
N LEU A 206 -11.02 -16.51 24.37
CA LEU A 206 -11.05 -15.49 25.43
C LEU A 206 -12.41 -14.81 25.56
N HIS A 207 -13.08 -14.51 24.44
CA HIS A 207 -14.43 -13.94 24.46
C HIS A 207 -15.46 -14.91 25.02
N LEU A 208 -15.37 -16.20 24.67
CA LEU A 208 -16.23 -17.26 25.21
C LEU A 208 -16.02 -17.46 26.72
N PHE A 209 -14.77 -17.42 27.20
CA PHE A 209 -14.47 -17.50 28.63
C PHE A 209 -14.98 -16.27 29.40
N LYS A 210 -14.80 -15.05 28.85
CA LYS A 210 -15.34 -13.83 29.46
C LYS A 210 -16.87 -13.82 29.51
N THR A 211 -17.55 -14.26 28.46
CA THR A 211 -19.02 -14.29 28.42
C THR A 211 -19.62 -15.39 29.29
N LYS A 212 -18.92 -16.52 29.49
CA LYS A 212 -19.30 -17.52 30.50
C LYS A 212 -19.20 -16.98 31.93
N ASN A 213 -18.08 -16.35 32.29
CA ASN A 213 -17.90 -15.79 33.64
C ASN A 213 -18.91 -14.68 33.96
N LEU A 214 -19.31 -13.87 32.97
CA LEU A 214 -20.35 -12.85 33.13
C LEU A 214 -21.76 -13.44 33.35
N LYS A 215 -22.07 -14.57 32.71
CA LYS A 215 -23.35 -15.28 32.91
C LYS A 215 -23.41 -16.00 34.27
N GLU A 216 -22.28 -16.51 34.75
CA GLU A 216 -22.21 -17.16 36.07
C GLU A 216 -22.40 -16.15 37.22
N HIS A 217 -21.87 -14.93 37.10
CA HIS A 217 -22.14 -13.87 38.09
C HIS A 217 -23.57 -13.32 38.05
N SER A 218 -24.18 -13.19 36.87
CA SER A 218 -25.59 -12.76 36.74
C SER A 218 -26.60 -13.75 37.33
N ASN A 219 -26.27 -15.04 37.41
CA ASN A 219 -27.17 -16.06 37.97
C ASN A 219 -27.02 -16.23 39.49
N GLN A 220 -25.94 -15.74 40.10
CA GLN A 220 -25.76 -15.75 41.55
C GLN A 220 -26.54 -14.64 42.27
N ASP A 221 -26.87 -13.53 41.59
CA ASP A 221 -27.65 -12.42 42.17
C ASP A 221 -29.17 -12.66 42.16
N HIS A 222 -29.66 -13.72 41.51
CA HIS A 222 -31.09 -14.06 41.45
C HIS A 222 -31.52 -15.23 42.36
N THR A 223 -30.65 -15.71 43.24
CA THR A 223 -30.96 -16.80 44.20
C THR A 223 -31.03 -16.36 45.66
N ILE A 224 -31.24 -15.07 45.93
CA ILE A 224 -31.59 -14.57 47.26
C ILE A 224 -32.89 -13.76 47.18
N ARG A 225 -34.02 -14.45 47.32
CA ARG A 225 -35.23 -13.98 48.01
C ARG A 225 -36.22 -15.13 48.18
#